data_AF-A0A7J0D794-F1
#
_entry.id   AF-A0A7J0D794-F1
#
_cell.length_a   1.000
_cell.length_b   1.000
_cell.length_c   1.000
_cell.angle_alpha   90.00
_cell.angle_beta   90.00
_cell.angle_gamma   90.00
#
_symmetry.space_group_name_H-M   'P 1'
#
loop_
_entity.id
_entity.type
_entity.pdbx_description
1 polymer ?
#
loop_
_entity_poly.entity_id
_entity_poly.type
_entity_poly.pdbx_seq_one_letter_code
_entity_poly.pdbx_strand_id
1 'polypeptide(L)'
;MAERGHIPEPDGERLRARLAATSWPGRLELVPHARLDDWTGRVLLEGATNPQGAATVAPEILHHARADGHSGPPVLVFAAMDDKDVVGMLAPLPSHWPLVSPAPARTRPRRATLAAPGRRPCLPDSQTPHRRCAGPPNSPDPAA
;
A
#
# COMPACT_ATOMS: atom_id res chain seq x y z
N MET A 1 -25.58 40.52 -6.12
CA MET A 1 -25.23 40.41 -4.69
C MET A 1 -25.57 38.98 -4.29
N ALA A 2 -24.57 38.12 -4.09
CA ALA A 2 -24.82 36.71 -3.76
C ALA A 2 -25.05 36.58 -2.25
N GLU A 3 -26.24 36.15 -1.84
CA GLU A 3 -26.47 35.71 -0.46
C GLU A 3 -25.47 34.59 -0.14
N ARG A 4 -24.61 34.83 0.86
CA ARG A 4 -23.85 33.74 1.46
C ARG A 4 -24.88 32.86 2.17
N GLY A 5 -25.04 31.63 1.70
CA GLY A 5 -25.89 30.65 2.35
C GLY A 5 -25.46 30.48 3.81
N HIS A 6 -26.31 30.88 4.74
CA HIS A 6 -26.13 30.60 6.15
C HIS A 6 -26.45 29.12 6.38
N ILE A 7 -25.43 28.33 6.70
CA ILE A 7 -25.62 26.98 7.23
C ILE A 7 -25.92 27.15 8.72
N PRO A 8 -27.07 26.68 9.23
CA PRO A 8 -27.35 26.68 10.66
C PRO A 8 -26.26 25.95 11.43
N GLU A 9 -25.95 26.43 12.63
CA GLU A 9 -24.96 25.77 13.48
C GLU A 9 -25.43 24.35 13.82
N PRO A 10 -24.62 23.32 13.52
CA PRO A 10 -25.03 21.95 13.76
C PRO A 10 -25.05 21.66 15.26
N ASP A 11 -26.01 20.85 15.69
CA ASP A 11 -26.00 20.24 17.02
C ASP A 11 -24.68 19.47 17.20
N GLY A 12 -23.88 19.90 18.19
CA GLY A 12 -22.53 19.41 18.41
C GLY A 12 -22.48 17.92 18.77
N GLU A 13 -23.47 17.39 19.48
CA GLU A 13 -23.52 15.95 19.78
C GLU A 13 -23.79 15.14 18.53
N ARG A 14 -24.79 15.55 17.76
CA ARG A 14 -25.11 14.93 16.48
C ARG A 14 -23.97 15.03 15.48
N LEU A 15 -23.26 16.16 15.42
CA LEU A 15 -22.08 16.33 14.57
C LEU A 15 -20.97 15.34 14.95
N ARG A 16 -20.61 15.25 16.24
CA ARG A 16 -19.60 14.30 16.73
C ARG A 16 -19.99 12.85 16.43
N ALA A 17 -21.25 12.49 16.68
CA ALA A 17 -21.75 11.15 16.40
C ALA A 17 -21.65 10.79 14.91
N ARG A 18 -21.98 11.74 14.02
CA ARG A 18 -21.88 11.54 12.57
C ARG A 18 -20.45 11.47 12.07
N LEU A 19 -19.56 12.33 12.57
CA LEU A 19 -18.14 12.28 12.24
C LEU A 19 -17.52 10.96 12.69
N ALA A 20 -17.83 10.50 13.91
CA ALA A 20 -17.34 9.22 14.43
C ALA A 20 -17.87 8.01 13.63
N ALA A 21 -19.09 8.10 13.10
CA ALA A 21 -19.68 7.04 12.27
C ALA A 21 -19.24 7.09 10.79
N THR A 22 -18.44 8.08 10.40
CA THR A 22 -18.00 8.23 9.00
C THR A 22 -17.01 7.12 8.64
N SER A 23 -17.26 6.46 7.51
CA SER A 23 -16.36 5.48 6.90
C SER A 23 -15.98 5.95 5.50
N TRP A 24 -14.71 5.78 5.15
CA TRP A 24 -14.22 5.99 3.79
C TRP A 24 -13.57 4.71 3.27
N PRO A 25 -14.29 3.92 2.48
CA PRO A 25 -13.72 2.75 1.82
C PRO A 25 -12.46 3.14 1.02
N GLY A 26 -11.38 2.39 1.23
CA GLY A 26 -10.08 2.61 0.61
C GLY A 26 -9.25 3.77 1.16
N ARG A 27 -9.60 4.40 2.29
CA ARG A 27 -8.77 5.41 2.97
C ARG A 27 -8.33 4.91 4.33
N LEU A 28 -7.08 4.46 4.42
CA LEU A 28 -6.57 3.73 5.59
C LEU A 28 -7.54 2.63 6.07
N GLU A 29 -8.21 1.97 5.13
CA GLU A 29 -9.21 0.95 5.45
C GLU A 29 -8.50 -0.35 5.83
N LEU A 30 -8.65 -0.74 7.09
CA LEU A 30 -8.07 -1.97 7.62
C LEU A 30 -9.07 -3.12 7.53
N VAL A 31 -8.73 -4.13 6.73
CA VAL A 31 -9.46 -5.41 6.66
C VAL A 31 -8.69 -6.43 7.51
N PRO A 32 -9.10 -6.69 8.77
CA PRO A 32 -8.33 -7.51 9.71
C PRO A 32 -8.31 -8.99 9.39
N HIS A 33 -9.30 -9.48 8.63
CA HIS A 33 -9.52 -10.89 8.32
C HIS A 33 -9.85 -11.06 6.84
N ALA A 34 -9.00 -10.53 5.97
CA ALA A 34 -9.12 -10.71 4.53
C ALA A 34 -8.92 -12.19 4.16
N ARG A 35 -9.69 -12.68 3.19
CA ARG A 35 -9.58 -14.03 2.64
C ARG A 35 -9.47 -13.95 1.12
N LEU A 36 -8.42 -14.54 0.57
CA LEU A 36 -8.15 -14.64 -0.86
C LEU A 36 -7.76 -16.10 -1.16
N ASP A 37 -8.68 -16.86 -1.75
CA ASP A 37 -8.55 -18.31 -1.94
C ASP A 37 -8.20 -19.03 -0.61
N ASP A 38 -7.02 -19.68 -0.56
CA ASP A 38 -6.49 -20.39 0.60
C ASP A 38 -5.68 -19.48 1.55
N TRP A 39 -5.49 -18.20 1.20
CA TRP A 39 -4.79 -17.23 2.03
C TRP A 39 -5.74 -16.45 2.93
N THR A 40 -5.35 -16.26 4.18
CA THR A 40 -6.00 -15.35 5.13
C THR A 40 -4.97 -14.42 5.75
N GLY A 41 -5.34 -13.17 5.97
CA GLY A 41 -4.48 -12.22 6.64
C GLY A 41 -5.13 -10.86 6.85
N ARG A 42 -4.30 -9.87 7.14
CA ARG A 42 -4.70 -8.47 7.28
C ARG A 42 -4.31 -7.70 6.04
N VAL A 43 -5.18 -6.82 5.57
CA VAL A 43 -4.94 -5.94 4.42
C VAL A 43 -5.24 -4.51 4.84
N LEU A 44 -4.31 -3.60 4.56
CA LEU A 44 -4.54 -2.16 4.67
C LEU A 44 -4.70 -1.59 3.25
N LEU A 45 -5.85 -0.96 2.98
CA LEU A 45 -6.17 -0.35 1.70
C LEU A 45 -6.00 1.17 1.79
N GLU A 46 -5.27 1.73 0.82
CA GLU A 46 -5.12 3.17 0.66
C GLU A 46 -5.17 3.56 -0.82
N GLY A 47 -6.06 4.50 -1.14
CA GLY A 47 -6.30 5.02 -2.48
C GLY A 47 -5.57 6.33 -2.78
N ALA A 48 -4.45 6.63 -2.12
CA ALA A 48 -3.66 7.84 -2.39
C ALA A 48 -3.11 7.76 -3.82
N THR A 49 -3.39 8.78 -4.66
CA THR A 49 -3.06 8.76 -6.09
C THR A 49 -2.01 9.80 -6.48
N ASN A 50 -1.35 10.43 -5.51
CA ASN A 50 -0.31 11.43 -5.74
C ASN A 50 0.72 11.42 -4.58
N PRO A 51 1.91 12.02 -4.75
CA PRO A 51 2.97 12.02 -3.74
C PRO A 51 2.54 12.66 -2.41
N GLN A 52 1.79 13.76 -2.45
CA GLN A 52 1.33 14.45 -1.24
C GLN A 52 0.42 13.56 -0.40
N GLY A 53 -0.55 12.90 -1.03
CA GLY A 53 -1.48 11.99 -0.38
C GLY A 53 -0.74 10.80 0.22
N ALA A 54 0.18 10.19 -0.53
CA ALA A 54 1.01 9.09 -0.04
C ALA A 54 1.87 9.51 1.17
N ALA A 55 2.46 10.71 1.14
CA ALA A 55 3.22 11.24 2.26
C ALA A 55 2.34 11.51 3.51
N THR A 56 1.10 11.97 3.30
CA THR A 56 0.15 12.27 4.38
C THR A 56 -0.23 11.01 5.16
N VAL A 57 -0.42 9.89 4.46
CA VAL A 57 -0.88 8.61 5.04
C VAL A 57 0.25 7.66 5.45
N ALA A 58 1.50 7.94 5.03
CA ALA A 58 2.64 7.09 5.33
C ALA A 58 2.87 6.81 6.83
N PRO A 59 2.73 7.78 7.76
CA PRO A 59 2.89 7.50 9.19
C PRO A 59 1.92 6.42 9.70
N GLU A 60 0.67 6.43 9.24
CA GLU A 60 -0.35 5.45 9.62
C GLU A 60 -0.07 4.08 9.01
N ILE A 61 0.36 4.03 7.74
CA ILE A 61 0.82 2.79 7.10
C ILE A 61 1.98 2.16 7.89
N LEU A 62 2.95 2.97 8.31
CA LEU A 62 4.09 2.52 9.12
C LEU A 62 3.68 2.07 10.52
N HIS A 63 2.67 2.71 11.12
CA HIS A 63 2.11 2.32 12.41
C HIS A 63 1.48 0.92 12.32
N HIS A 64 0.60 0.70 11.34
CA HIS A 64 -0.03 -0.60 11.12
C HIS A 64 0.98 -1.71 10.81
N ALA A 65 2.01 -1.42 10.00
CA ALA A 65 3.06 -2.39 9.67
C ALA A 65 3.84 -2.92 10.89
N ARG A 66 3.87 -2.16 12.00
CA ARG A 66 4.55 -2.54 13.25
C ARG A 66 3.62 -3.21 14.26
N ALA A 67 2.33 -2.90 14.20
CA ALA A 67 1.33 -3.37 15.15
C ALA A 67 1.02 -4.87 15.04
N ASP A 68 1.38 -5.50 13.91
CA ASP A 68 0.94 -6.85 13.57
C ASP A 68 1.72 -7.99 14.26
N GLY A 69 2.73 -7.69 15.08
CA GLY A 69 3.52 -8.73 15.79
C GLY A 69 4.30 -9.69 14.88
N HIS A 70 4.23 -9.50 13.56
CA HIS A 70 4.99 -10.23 12.55
C HIS A 70 6.39 -9.63 12.46
N SER A 71 7.40 -10.49 12.36
CA SER A 71 8.81 -10.09 12.32
C SER A 71 9.29 -9.62 10.94
N GLY A 72 8.44 -9.71 9.91
CA GLY A 72 8.79 -9.39 8.51
C GLY A 72 8.07 -8.14 7.98
N PRO A 73 8.62 -7.49 6.94
CA PRO A 73 7.98 -6.35 6.30
C PRO A 73 6.67 -6.76 5.60
N PRO A 74 5.63 -5.91 5.59
CA PRO A 74 4.43 -6.17 4.80
C PRO A 74 4.76 -6.14 3.30
N VAL A 75 3.98 -6.90 2.52
CA VAL A 75 4.02 -6.84 1.06
C VAL A 75 3.21 -5.64 0.59
N LEU A 76 3.83 -4.75 -0.16
CA LEU A 76 3.18 -3.61 -0.79
C LEU A 76 2.63 -4.01 -2.15
N VAL A 77 1.31 -4.00 -2.30
CA VAL A 77 0.65 -4.12 -3.61
C VAL A 77 0.35 -2.73 -4.12
N PHE A 78 0.93 -2.35 -5.26
CA PHE A 78 0.83 -0.99 -5.78
C PHE A 78 0.48 -0.98 -7.27
N ALA A 79 -0.57 -0.24 -7.61
CA ALA A 79 -0.95 0.05 -8.98
C ALA A 79 -1.27 1.54 -9.12
N ALA A 80 -0.84 2.12 -10.23
CA ALA A 80 -1.16 3.49 -10.60
C ALA A 80 -1.29 3.59 -12.11
N MET A 81 -2.01 4.61 -12.57
CA MET A 81 -2.03 4.98 -13.99
C MET A 81 -0.64 5.51 -14.41
N ASP A 82 -0.37 5.49 -15.72
CA ASP A 82 0.91 5.89 -16.31
C ASP A 82 1.23 7.38 -16.13
N ASP A 83 0.20 8.21 -15.97
CA ASP A 83 0.30 9.64 -15.70
C ASP A 83 0.72 9.98 -14.26
N LYS A 84 0.81 8.98 -13.37
CA LYS A 84 1.12 9.21 -11.94
C LYS A 84 2.61 9.23 -11.65
N ASP A 85 2.99 10.09 -10.71
CA ASP A 85 4.33 10.09 -10.11
C ASP A 85 4.47 8.91 -9.13
N VAL A 86 4.70 7.72 -9.69
CA VAL A 86 4.90 6.48 -8.93
C VAL A 86 6.10 6.57 -8.00
N VAL A 87 7.18 7.21 -8.44
CA VAL A 87 8.41 7.32 -7.63
C VAL A 87 8.15 8.18 -6.41
N GLY A 88 7.55 9.35 -6.60
CA GLY A 88 7.17 10.25 -5.50
C GLY A 88 6.14 9.63 -4.55
N MET A 89 5.21 8.83 -5.06
CA MET A 89 4.25 8.10 -4.23
C MET A 89 4.87 6.99 -3.38
N LEU A 90 5.90 6.30 -3.88
CA LEU A 90 6.56 5.20 -3.16
C LEU A 90 7.69 5.67 -2.23
N ALA A 91 8.16 6.91 -2.38
CA ALA A 91 9.27 7.48 -1.62
C ALA A 91 9.05 7.52 -0.09
N PRO A 92 7.85 7.81 0.43
CA PRO A 92 7.59 7.83 1.88
C PRO A 92 7.62 6.44 2.54
N LEU A 93 7.53 5.36 1.75
CA LEU A 93 7.46 4.00 2.25
C LEU A 93 8.84 3.33 2.25
N PRO A 94 9.13 2.37 3.15
CA PRO A 94 10.45 1.76 3.22
C PRO A 94 10.79 0.99 1.94
N SER A 95 12.00 1.20 1.41
CA SER A 95 12.48 0.60 0.17
C SER A 95 12.70 -0.91 0.27
N HIS A 96 12.93 -1.43 1.46
CA HIS A 96 13.14 -2.85 1.69
C HIS A 96 11.83 -3.67 1.70
N TRP A 97 10.66 -3.03 1.67
CA TRP A 97 9.38 -3.73 1.60
C TRP A 97 9.20 -4.40 0.23
N PRO A 98 8.80 -5.68 0.17
CA PRO A 98 8.47 -6.35 -1.08
C PRO A 98 7.39 -5.57 -1.84
N LEU A 99 7.62 -5.30 -3.12
CA LEU A 99 6.69 -4.58 -3.98
C LEU A 99 6.15 -5.51 -5.07
N VAL A 100 4.82 -5.62 -5.12
CA VAL A 100 4.08 -6.31 -6.17
C VAL A 100 3.30 -5.26 -6.97
N SER A 101 3.51 -5.24 -8.27
CA SER A 101 2.75 -4.40 -9.20
C SER A 101 1.90 -5.31 -10.08
N PRO A 102 0.56 -5.27 -9.98
CA PRO A 102 -0.28 -6.08 -10.83
C PRO A 102 -0.19 -5.58 -12.27
N ALA A 103 -0.03 -6.50 -13.22
CA ALA A 103 -0.04 -6.15 -14.63
C ALA A 103 -1.40 -5.53 -15.01
N PRO A 104 -1.44 -4.44 -15.79
CA PRO A 104 -2.71 -3.88 -16.24
C PRO A 104 -3.42 -4.92 -17.11
N ALA A 105 -4.71 -5.17 -16.82
CA ALA A 105 -5.48 -6.25 -17.42
C ALA A 105 -5.65 -6.17 -18.96
N ARG A 106 -5.25 -5.06 -19.62
CA ARG A 106 -5.50 -4.84 -21.06
C ARG A 106 -4.43 -4.10 -21.89
N THR A 107 -3.19 -3.97 -21.44
CA THR A 107 -2.13 -3.38 -22.28
C THR A 107 -0.80 -4.13 -22.10
N ARG A 108 -0.17 -4.52 -23.22
CA ARG A 108 1.18 -5.10 -23.21
C ARG A 108 2.13 -4.11 -22.53
N PRO A 109 2.81 -4.46 -21.43
CA PRO A 109 3.65 -3.50 -20.74
C PRO A 109 4.96 -3.33 -21.51
N ARG A 110 5.23 -2.11 -21.97
CA ARG A 110 6.61 -1.66 -22.14
C ARG A 110 7.16 -1.51 -20.72
N ARG A 111 8.21 -2.26 -20.38
CA ARG A 111 8.89 -2.25 -19.07
C ARG A 111 9.17 -0.81 -18.62
N ALA A 112 8.29 -0.24 -17.80
CA ALA A 112 8.72 0.77 -16.84
C ALA A 112 9.44 -0.01 -15.75
N THR A 113 10.76 0.06 -15.75
CA THR A 113 11.54 -0.49 -14.65
C THR A 113 11.10 0.28 -13.40
N LEU A 114 10.26 -0.34 -12.56
CA LEU A 114 9.98 0.10 -11.19
C LEU A 114 11.24 -0.10 -10.33
N ALA A 115 12.37 0.42 -10.80
CA ALA A 115 13.63 0.48 -10.08
C ALA A 115 13.68 1.83 -9.38
N ALA A 116 12.90 1.98 -8.31
CA ALA A 116 13.33 2.89 -7.26
C ALA A 116 14.68 2.34 -6.75
N PRO A 117 15.72 3.18 -6.57
CA PRO A 117 17.01 2.73 -6.05
C PRO A 117 16.82 1.91 -4.77
N GLY A 118 17.27 0.66 -4.77
CA GLY A 118 17.22 -0.23 -3.61
C GLY A 118 15.96 -1.09 -3.42
N ARG A 119 14.93 -0.98 -4.28
CA ARG A 119 13.77 -1.89 -4.24
C ARG A 119 14.03 -3.15 -5.09
N ARG A 120 13.81 -4.35 -4.53
CA ARG A 120 13.84 -5.62 -5.28
C ARG A 120 12.44 -5.95 -5.79
N PRO A 121 12.19 -5.97 -7.11
CA PRO A 121 10.90 -6.39 -7.65
C PRO A 121 10.72 -7.89 -7.44
N CYS A 122 9.58 -8.30 -6.87
CA CYS A 122 9.13 -9.69 -6.95
C CYS A 122 8.19 -9.81 -8.14
N LEU A 123 8.67 -10.40 -9.23
CA LEU A 123 7.84 -10.67 -10.40
C LEU A 123 7.04 -11.96 -10.14
N PRO A 124 5.71 -11.97 -10.32
CA PRO A 124 4.98 -13.22 -10.43
C PRO A 124 5.37 -13.89 -11.74
N ASP A 125 5.92 -15.11 -11.66
CA ASP A 125 6.08 -15.95 -12.84
C ASP A 125 4.70 -16.50 -13.23
N SER A 126 4.39 -16.51 -14.51
CA SER A 126 3.04 -16.81 -15.03
C SER A 126 2.63 -18.28 -14.86
N GLN A 127 3.48 -19.11 -14.24
CA GLN A 127 3.36 -20.56 -14.30
C GLN A 127 3.47 -21.29 -12.96
N THR A 128 3.68 -20.63 -11.82
CA THR A 128 3.61 -21.31 -10.49
C THR A 128 3.21 -20.36 -9.35
N PRO A 129 2.15 -20.66 -8.56
CA PRO A 129 1.65 -19.77 -7.50
C PRO A 129 2.46 -19.83 -6.19
N HIS A 130 3.51 -20.66 -6.13
CA HIS A 130 4.33 -20.79 -4.93
C HIS A 130 5.81 -20.76 -5.30
N ARG A 131 6.51 -19.67 -5.00
CA ARG A 131 7.87 -19.79 -4.46
C ARG A 131 8.38 -18.54 -3.74
N ARG A 132 9.16 -18.86 -2.71
CA ARG A 132 9.80 -18.02 -1.68
C ARG A 132 10.69 -16.95 -2.30
N CYS A 133 10.69 -15.76 -1.70
CA CYS A 133 11.79 -14.81 -1.86
C CYS A 133 13.11 -15.52 -1.51
N ALA A 134 14.06 -15.57 -2.43
CA ALA A 134 15.36 -16.18 -2.19
C ALA A 134 16.07 -15.44 -1.04
N GLY A 135 16.42 -16.18 0.01
CA GLY A 135 17.35 -15.71 1.04
C GLY A 135 18.74 -15.45 0.45
N PRO A 136 19.63 -14.74 1.17
CA PRO A 136 20.98 -14.48 0.70
C PRO A 136 21.72 -15.80 0.42
N PRO A 137 22.61 -15.85 -0.59
CA PRO A 137 23.48 -17.01 -0.77
C PRO A 137 24.38 -17.15 0.47
N ASN A 138 24.36 -18.33 1.09
CA ASN A 138 25.34 -18.69 2.11
C ASN A 138 26.73 -18.63 1.47
N SER A 139 27.62 -17.81 2.02
CA SER A 139 29.05 -17.87 1.72
C SER A 139 29.58 -19.25 2.11
N PRO A 140 30.35 -19.94 1.26
CA PRO A 140 31.05 -21.15 1.69
C PRO A 140 32.15 -20.79 2.69
N ASP A 141 32.22 -21.54 3.78
CA ASP A 141 33.30 -21.50 4.78
C ASP A 141 34.67 -21.70 4.09
N PRO A 142 35.73 -20.98 4.51
CA PRO A 142 37.08 -21.29 4.08
C PRO A 142 37.55 -22.61 4.71
N ALA A 143 37.95 -23.54 3.85
CA ALA A 143 38.52 -24.84 4.22
C ALA A 143 39.76 -24.68 5.11
N ALA A 144 39.86 -25.54 6.13
CA ALA A 144 41.02 -25.75 6.98
C ALA A 144 42.14 -26.51 6.26
#